data_AF-A0A498DP92-F1
#
_entry.id   AF-A0A498DP92-F1
#
_cell.length_a   1.000
_cell.length_b   1.000
_cell.length_c   1.000
_cell.angle_alpha   90.00
_cell.angle_beta   90.00
_cell.angle_gamma   90.00
#
_symmetry.space_group_name_H-M   'P 1'
#
loop_
_entity.id
_entity.type
_entity.pdbx_description
1 polymer ?
#
loop_
_entity_poly.entity_id
_entity_poly.type
_entity_poly.pdbx_seq_one_letter_code
_entity_poly.pdbx_strand_id
1 'polypeptide(L)'
;MRAAYDDGHPISMQDAARAAESGSVQGMVVYGIGLGNVGRDAEAEGWLRRSVSHGDPMGSVALGTMYLDRGDLDEAESLIRPVAESGDEGAREALTEIEERRARRR
;
A
#
# COMPACT_ATOMS: atom_id res chain seq x y z
N MET A 1 25.44 -20.83 -3.51
CA MET A 1 24.94 -19.52 -3.01
C MET A 1 23.47 -19.39 -3.40
N ARG A 2 22.60 -20.18 -2.76
CA ARG A 2 21.17 -20.28 -3.08
C ARG A 2 20.47 -20.93 -1.89
N ALA A 3 20.12 -20.14 -0.88
CA ALA A 3 19.27 -20.57 0.25
C ALA A 3 18.96 -19.38 1.17
N ALA A 4 18.11 -18.43 0.74
CA ALA A 4 17.66 -17.35 1.63
C ALA A 4 16.21 -16.91 1.44
N TYR A 5 15.40 -17.62 0.65
CA TYR A 5 14.02 -17.21 0.36
C TYR A 5 12.95 -18.27 0.62
N ASP A 6 13.31 -19.41 1.23
CA ASP A 6 12.50 -20.64 1.16
C ASP A 6 11.84 -21.08 2.46
N ASP A 7 11.58 -20.18 3.42
CA ASP A 7 11.06 -20.63 4.74
C ASP A 7 9.80 -19.93 5.24
N GLY A 8 8.97 -19.36 4.36
CA GLY A 8 7.59 -18.97 4.70
C GLY A 8 7.43 -18.05 5.92
N HIS A 9 8.53 -17.47 6.41
CA HIS A 9 8.54 -16.59 7.56
C HIS A 9 8.14 -15.22 7.03
N PRO A 10 7.02 -14.65 7.50
CA PRO A 10 6.72 -13.26 7.18
C PRO A 10 7.96 -12.44 7.55
N ILE A 11 8.47 -11.66 6.60
CA ILE A 11 9.59 -10.76 6.87
C ILE A 11 9.24 -9.96 8.11
N SER A 12 10.09 -10.05 9.13
CA SER A 12 9.86 -9.35 10.39
C SER A 12 9.74 -7.85 10.09
N MET A 13 9.01 -7.09 10.92
CA MET A 13 8.97 -5.63 10.77
C MET A 13 10.39 -5.02 10.74
N GLN A 14 11.34 -5.63 11.42
CA GLN A 14 12.74 -5.19 11.42
C GLN A 14 13.43 -5.46 10.08
N ASP A 15 13.20 -6.61 9.46
CA ASP A 15 13.77 -6.92 8.15
C ASP A 15 13.10 -6.12 7.02
N ALA A 16 11.79 -5.90 7.12
CA ALA A 16 11.06 -5.00 6.24
C ALA A 16 11.59 -3.56 6.35
N ALA A 17 11.83 -3.07 7.57
CA ALA A 17 12.46 -1.75 7.80
C ALA A 17 13.84 -1.66 7.15
N ARG A 18 14.71 -2.65 7.40
CA ARG A 18 16.05 -2.69 6.79
C ARG A 18 15.99 -2.70 5.26
N ALA A 19 15.03 -3.44 4.69
CA ALA A 19 14.82 -3.47 3.24
C ALA A 19 14.31 -2.13 2.71
N ALA A 20 13.37 -1.48 3.41
CA ALA A 20 12.88 -0.16 3.04
C ALA A 20 14.00 0.89 3.09
N GLU A 21 14.81 0.87 4.14
CA GLU A 21 15.97 1.75 4.35
C GLU A 21 17.06 1.54 3.29
N SER A 22 17.24 0.30 2.80
CA SER A 22 18.18 -0.01 1.73
C SER A 22 17.67 0.37 0.33
N GLY A 23 16.45 0.92 0.24
CA GLY A 23 15.85 1.37 -1.03
C GLY A 23 15.00 0.30 -1.73
N SER A 24 14.73 -0.84 -1.10
CA SER A 24 13.82 -1.85 -1.67
C SER A 24 12.38 -1.33 -1.67
N VAL A 25 11.81 -1.17 -2.87
CA VAL A 25 10.41 -0.72 -3.05
C VAL A 25 9.44 -1.67 -2.36
N GLN A 26 9.63 -2.98 -2.52
CA GLN A 26 8.82 -3.99 -1.82
C GLN A 26 9.00 -3.91 -0.29
N GLY A 27 10.23 -3.60 0.17
CA GLY A 27 10.50 -3.35 1.59
C GLY A 27 9.71 -2.15 2.12
N MET A 28 9.65 -1.05 1.35
CA MET A 28 8.85 0.14 1.69
C MET A 28 7.36 -0.20 1.80
N VAL A 29 6.82 -1.02 0.90
CA VAL A 29 5.41 -1.46 0.96
C VAL A 29 5.16 -2.27 2.22
N VAL A 30 5.94 -3.32 2.45
CA VAL A 30 5.70 -4.24 3.56
C VAL A 30 5.93 -3.55 4.90
N TYR A 31 6.94 -2.70 4.99
CA TYR A 31 7.16 -1.91 6.21
C TYR A 31 6.06 -0.89 6.43
N GLY A 32 5.60 -0.20 5.37
CA GLY A 32 4.48 0.73 5.42
C GLY A 32 3.19 0.08 5.91
N ILE A 33 2.81 -1.08 5.35
CA ILE A 33 1.65 -1.86 5.80
C ILE A 33 1.82 -2.28 7.27
N GLY A 34 3.00 -2.78 7.64
CA GLY A 34 3.30 -3.18 9.02
C GLY A 34 3.14 -2.02 10.01
N LEU A 35 3.58 -0.82 9.64
CA LEU A 35 3.43 0.40 10.43
C LEU A 35 1.95 0.79 10.60
N GLY A 36 1.15 0.72 9.54
CA GLY A 36 -0.29 0.99 9.61
C GLY A 36 -1.00 0.02 10.56
N ASN A 37 -0.65 -1.27 10.50
CA ASN A 37 -1.23 -2.29 11.37
C ASN A 37 -0.94 -2.07 12.88
N VAL A 38 0.15 -1.37 13.22
CA VAL A 38 0.47 -0.99 14.62
C VAL A 38 0.04 0.44 14.96
N GLY A 39 -0.77 1.08 14.12
CA GLY A 39 -1.31 2.44 14.33
C GLY A 39 -0.29 3.56 14.10
N ARG A 40 0.83 3.28 13.43
CA ARG A 40 1.86 4.27 13.04
C ARG A 40 1.59 4.84 11.65
N ASP A 41 0.36 5.30 11.51
CA ASP A 41 -0.28 5.82 10.31
C ASP A 41 0.53 6.84 9.51
N ALA A 42 1.13 7.83 10.18
CA ALA A 42 1.91 8.87 9.52
C ALA A 42 3.22 8.32 8.92
N GLU A 43 3.83 7.35 9.59
CA GLU A 43 5.07 6.73 9.13
C GLU A 43 4.78 5.73 8.01
N ALA A 44 3.69 4.97 8.14
CA ALA A 44 3.16 4.11 7.09
C ALA A 44 2.97 4.91 5.79
N GLU A 45 2.28 6.05 5.88
CA GLU A 45 2.06 6.96 4.75
C GLU A 45 3.37 7.39 4.09
N GLY A 46 4.37 7.77 4.89
CA GLY A 46 5.67 8.20 4.39
C GLY A 46 6.38 7.12 3.55
N TRP A 47 6.36 5.87 4.03
CA TRP A 47 6.98 4.75 3.32
C TRP A 47 6.19 4.35 2.08
N LEU A 48 4.86 4.27 2.19
CA LEU A 48 4.00 3.91 1.06
C LEU A 48 4.04 4.96 -0.06
N ARG A 49 4.04 6.27 0.27
CA ARG A 49 4.25 7.33 -0.72
C ARG A 49 5.58 7.19 -1.45
N ARG A 50 6.63 6.78 -0.73
CA ARG A 50 7.93 6.49 -1.34
C ARG A 50 7.82 5.32 -2.32
N SER A 51 7.11 4.25 -1.97
CA SER A 51 6.83 3.16 -2.90
C SER A 51 6.07 3.62 -4.15
N VAL A 52 5.00 4.40 -3.98
CA VAL A 52 4.22 4.99 -5.09
C VAL A 52 5.10 5.84 -6.01
N SER A 53 6.05 6.61 -5.46
CA SER A 53 6.97 7.41 -6.27
C SER A 53 7.90 6.58 -7.17
N HIS A 54 8.09 5.29 -6.85
CA HIS A 54 8.81 4.33 -7.70
C HIS A 54 7.90 3.62 -8.71
N GLY A 55 6.61 3.96 -8.76
CA GLY A 55 5.63 3.39 -9.69
C GLY A 55 5.11 2.01 -9.28
N ASP A 56 5.26 1.64 -8.01
CA ASP A 56 4.80 0.33 -7.52
C ASP A 56 3.27 0.29 -7.33
N PRO A 57 2.57 -0.63 -8.03
CA PRO A 57 1.12 -0.75 -7.92
C PRO A 57 0.67 -1.15 -6.51
N MET A 58 1.43 -2.02 -5.83
CA MET A 58 1.09 -2.48 -4.49
C MET A 58 1.14 -1.35 -3.45
N GLY A 59 2.15 -0.48 -3.55
CA GLY A 59 2.24 0.73 -2.73
C GLY A 59 1.07 1.68 -2.97
N SER A 60 0.60 1.78 -4.21
CA SER A 60 -0.54 2.63 -4.58
C SER A 60 -1.85 2.09 -4.02
N VAL A 61 -2.06 0.77 -4.10
CA VAL A 61 -3.21 0.09 -3.48
C VAL A 61 -3.16 0.23 -1.96
N ALA A 62 -2.03 -0.09 -1.31
CA ALA A 62 -1.90 -0.02 0.15
C ALA A 62 -2.12 1.39 0.70
N LEU A 63 -1.55 2.41 0.05
CA LEU A 63 -1.76 3.80 0.43
C LEU A 63 -3.21 4.25 0.16
N GLY A 64 -3.78 3.82 -0.97
CA GLY A 64 -5.17 4.09 -1.33
C GLY A 64 -6.15 3.50 -0.32
N THR A 65 -5.96 2.26 0.12
CA THR A 65 -6.76 1.64 1.18
C THR A 65 -6.66 2.41 2.50
N MET A 66 -5.48 2.89 2.88
CA MET A 66 -5.32 3.69 4.09
C MET A 66 -6.11 5.01 4.05
N TYR A 67 -6.13 5.70 2.90
CA TYR A 67 -6.98 6.88 2.72
C TYR A 67 -8.47 6.52 2.66
N LEU A 68 -8.82 5.40 2.02
CA LEU A 68 -10.20 4.90 1.99
C LEU A 68 -10.73 4.67 3.41
N ASP A 69 -9.94 4.06 4.29
CA ASP A 69 -10.28 3.79 5.69
C ASP A 69 -10.43 5.09 6.51
N ARG A 70 -9.62 6.11 6.23
CA ARG A 70 -9.77 7.45 6.80
C ARG A 70 -10.97 8.22 6.25
N GLY A 71 -11.51 7.77 5.12
CA GLY A 71 -12.63 8.41 4.42
C GLY A 71 -12.21 9.52 3.47
N ASP A 72 -10.92 9.61 3.17
CA ASP A 72 -10.28 10.50 2.20
C ASP A 72 -10.43 9.90 0.79
N LEU A 73 -11.68 9.91 0.30
CA LEU A 73 -12.06 9.19 -0.93
C LEU A 73 -11.36 9.73 -2.18
N ASP A 74 -11.06 11.03 -2.23
CA ASP A 74 -10.46 11.67 -3.40
C ASP A 74 -8.99 11.24 -3.57
N GLU A 75 -8.24 11.24 -2.47
CA GLU A 75 -6.86 10.76 -2.39
C GLU A 75 -6.78 9.27 -2.68
N ALA A 76 -7.67 8.47 -2.11
CA ALA A 76 -7.76 7.03 -2.38
C ALA A 76 -7.98 6.74 -3.87
N GLU A 77 -8.95 7.44 -4.50
CA GLU A 77 -9.28 7.26 -5.91
C GLU A 77 -8.11 7.63 -6.83
N SER A 78 -7.37 8.68 -6.50
CA SER A 78 -6.23 9.14 -7.30
C SER A 78 -5.10 8.10 -7.39
N LEU A 79 -4.95 7.28 -6.35
CA LEU A 79 -3.93 6.24 -6.27
C LEU A 79 -4.40 4.91 -6.83
N ILE A 80 -5.66 4.55 -6.58
CA ILE A 80 -6.22 3.25 -6.96
C ILE A 80 -6.61 3.21 -8.43
N ARG A 81 -7.12 4.30 -8.99
CA ARG A 81 -7.65 4.31 -10.36
C ARG A 81 -6.64 3.90 -11.43
N PRO A 82 -5.40 4.42 -11.45
CA PRO A 82 -4.42 3.99 -12.46
C PRO A 82 -4.10 2.50 -12.37
N VAL A 83 -4.09 1.94 -11.15
CA VAL A 83 -3.83 0.51 -10.92
C VAL A 83 -5.03 -0.33 -11.36
N ALA A 84 -6.25 0.12 -11.06
CA ALA A 84 -7.49 -0.53 -11.50
C ALA A 84 -7.64 -0.53 -13.04
N GLU A 85 -7.25 0.57 -13.69
CA GLU A 85 -7.22 0.71 -15.15
C GLU A 85 -6.19 -0.23 -15.81
N SER A 86 -5.11 -0.57 -15.09
CA SER A 86 -4.11 -1.56 -15.55
C SER A 86 -4.62 -3.01 -15.51
N GLY A 87 -5.79 -3.25 -14.89
CA GLY A 87 -6.43 -4.57 -14.80
C GLY A 87 -6.22 -5.30 -13.48
N ASP A 88 -5.64 -4.66 -12.47
CA ASP A 88 -5.51 -5.24 -11.13
C ASP A 88 -6.88 -5.42 -10.46
N GLU A 89 -7.20 -6.64 -10.05
CA GLU A 89 -8.51 -7.00 -9.50
C GLU A 89 -8.76 -6.33 -8.13
N GLY A 90 -7.75 -6.33 -7.25
CA GLY A 90 -7.87 -5.72 -5.92
C GLY A 90 -8.07 -4.21 -5.99
N ALA A 91 -7.39 -3.53 -6.91
CA ALA A 91 -7.59 -2.11 -7.16
C ALA A 91 -8.98 -1.81 -7.75
N ARG A 92 -9.52 -2.68 -8.62
CA ARG A 92 -10.88 -2.51 -9.16
C ARG A 92 -11.95 -2.65 -8.09
N GLU A 93 -11.79 -3.60 -7.18
CA GLU A 93 -12.66 -3.77 -6.01
C GLU A 93 -12.62 -2.52 -5.12
N ALA A 94 -11.41 -2.05 -4.78
CA ALA A 94 -11.25 -0.84 -3.97
C ALA A 94 -11.82 0.42 -4.65
N LEU A 95 -11.68 0.55 -5.98
CA LEU A 95 -12.29 1.64 -6.74
C LEU A 95 -13.82 1.61 -6.67
N THR A 96 -14.41 0.41 -6.79
CA THR A 96 -15.86 0.22 -6.68
C THR A 96 -16.34 0.64 -5.29
N GLU A 97 -15.62 0.26 -4.24
CA GLU A 97 -15.93 0.67 -2.87
C GLU A 97 -15.86 2.20 -2.68
N ILE A 98 -14.85 2.86 -3.25
CA ILE A 98 -14.73 4.33 -3.23
C ILE A 98 -15.96 4.97 -3.86
N GLU A 99 -16.36 4.51 -5.05
CA GLU A 99 -17.52 5.03 -5.78
C GLU A 99 -18.81 4.85 -4.99
N GLU A 100 -19.02 3.68 -4.37
CA GLU A 100 -20.17 3.41 -3.51
C GLU A 100 -20.21 4.31 -2.28
N ARG A 101 -19.09 4.45 -1.57
CA ARG A 101 -19.01 5.31 -0.38
C ARG A 101 -19.29 6.78 -0.75
N ARG A 102 -18.87 7.23 -1.93
CA ARG A 102 -19.13 8.57 -2.45
C ARG A 102 -20.59 8.78 -2.83
N ALA A 103 -21.22 7.78 -3.46
CA ALA A 103 -22.64 7.81 -3.80
C ALA A 103 -23.53 7.86 -2.55
N ARG A 104 -23.15 7.16 -1.47
CA ARG A 104 -23.87 7.19 -0.17
C ARG A 104 -23.72 8.51 0.58
N ARG A 105 -22.73 9.34 0.23
CA ARG A 105 -22.47 10.67 0.82
C ARG A 105 -23.15 11.81 0.05
N ARG A 106 -23.77 11.52 -1.11
CA ARG A 106 -24.55 12.48 -1.90
C ARG A 106 -26.03 12.42 -1.55
#